data_AF-A0A3D5Q6A1-F1
#
_entry.id   AF-A0A3D5Q6A1-F1
#
_cell.length_a   1.000
_cell.length_b   1.000
_cell.length_c   1.000
_cell.angle_alpha   90.00
_cell.angle_beta   90.00
_cell.angle_gamma   90.00
#
_symmetry.space_group_name_H-M   'P 1'
#
loop_
_entity.id
_entity.type
_entity.pdbx_description
1 polymer ?
#
loop_
_entity_poly.entity_id
_entity_poly.type
_entity_poly.pdbx_seq_one_letter_code
_entity_poly.pdbx_strand_id
1 'polypeptide(L)' 'MQFDNIPVGKNPPDDIYVAIEIPANSSPVKYELDKDMGALLVDRFMATP' A
#
# COMPACT_ATOMS: atom_id res chain seq x y z
N MET A 1 -3.13 -11.56 3.48
CA MET A 1 -1.94 -11.41 4.35
C MET A 1 -2.37 -10.69 5.63
N GLN A 2 -1.79 -10.96 6.80
CA GLN A 2 -2.16 -10.26 8.04
C GLN A 2 -1.29 -9.01 8.22
N PHE A 3 -1.76 -7.87 7.74
CA PHE A 3 -1.08 -6.59 7.91
C PHE A 3 -1.05 -6.12 9.37
N ASP A 4 -2.00 -6.59 10.19
CA ASP A 4 -2.12 -6.23 11.61
C ASP A 4 -0.93 -6.64 12.47
N ASN A 5 -0.17 -7.66 12.02
CA ASN A 5 1.01 -8.13 12.74
C ASN A 5 2.29 -7.37 12.36
N ILE A 6 2.21 -6.41 11.43
CA ILE A 6 3.35 -5.59 11.03
C ILE A 6 3.42 -4.40 12.01
N PRO A 7 4.51 -4.28 12.79
CA PRO A 7 4.67 -3.12 13.67
C PRO A 7 4.87 -1.86 12.82
N VAL A 8 4.64 -0.69 13.42
CA VAL A 8 4.75 0.60 12.73
C VAL A 8 6.15 0.85 12.12
N GLY A 9 7.21 0.31 12.72
CA GLY A 9 8.59 0.50 12.30
C GLY A 9 9.58 0.00 13.35
N LYS A 10 10.88 0.19 13.10
CA LYS A 10 11.92 -0.15 14.10
C LYS A 10 12.14 0.96 15.12
N ASN A 11 12.08 2.22 14.70
CA ASN A 11 12.31 3.39 15.56
C ASN A 11 11.48 4.60 15.08
N PRO A 12 10.15 4.61 15.27
CA PRO A 12 9.33 5.74 14.84
C PRO A 12 9.62 7.01 15.67
N PRO A 13 9.65 8.21 15.05
CA PRO A 13 9.29 8.49 13.65
C PRO A 13 10.44 8.34 12.64
N ASP A 14 11.67 8.03 13.07
CA ASP A 14 12.86 8.02 12.21
C ASP A 14 12.93 6.81 11.26
N ASP A 15 12.39 5.65 11.66
CA ASP A 15 12.32 4.41 10.88
C ASP A 15 10.90 3.82 10.99
N ILE A 16 10.21 3.76 9.85
CA ILE A 16 8.84 3.25 9.69
C ILE A 16 8.75 2.21 8.56
N TYR A 17 7.82 1.27 8.71
CA TYR A 17 7.45 0.34 7.65
C TYR A 17 6.28 0.90 6.83
N VAL A 18 6.31 0.68 5.52
CA VAL A 18 5.31 1.19 4.59
C VAL A 18 4.82 0.06 3.69
N ALA A 19 3.50 -0.11 3.59
CA ALA A 19 2.88 -0.96 2.60
C ALA A 19 2.81 -0.20 1.26
N ILE A 20 3.40 -0.76 0.21
CA ILE A 20 3.41 -0.12 -1.10
C ILE A 20 2.14 -0.48 -1.87
N GLU A 21 1.29 0.52 -2.12
CA GLU A 21 0.07 0.36 -2.93
C GLU A 21 0.34 0.63 -4.42
N ILE A 22 1.20 1.60 -4.74
CA ILE A 22 1.53 1.99 -6.11
C ILE A 22 3.06 2.03 -6.26
N PRO A 23 3.67 1.08 -6.99
CA PRO A 23 5.09 1.14 -7.29
C PRO A 23 5.43 2.34 -8.17
N ALA A 24 6.63 2.91 -8.00
CA ALA A 24 7.14 3.94 -8.88
C ALA A 24 7.24 3.42 -10.33
N ASN A 25 6.85 4.25 -11.30
CA ASN A 25 6.83 3.92 -12.74
C ASN A 25 5.94 2.71 -13.11
N SER A 26 4.93 2.40 -12.30
CA SER A 26 3.94 1.37 -12.62
C SER A 26 2.93 1.84 -13.67
N SER A 27 2.17 0.89 -14.22
CA SER A 27 1.01 1.21 -15.07
C SER A 27 0.02 2.12 -14.33
N PRO A 28 -0.75 2.97 -15.04
CA PRO A 28 -1.62 3.99 -14.42
C PRO A 28 -2.87 3.38 -13.78
N VAL A 29 -2.68 2.61 -12.72
CA VAL A 29 -3.73 1.95 -11.93
C VAL A 29 -3.48 2.28 -10.47
N LYS A 30 -4.46 2.92 -9.82
CA LYS A 30 -4.43 3.10 -8.37
C LYS A 30 -4.96 1.82 -7.74
N TYR A 31 -4.11 1.19 -6.94
CA TYR A 31 -4.51 0.15 -6.00
C TYR A 31 -4.69 0.75 -4.62
N GLU A 32 -5.48 0.06 -3.80
CA GLU A 32 -5.71 0.41 -2.41
C GLU A 32 -5.72 -0.86 -1.58
N LEU A 33 -5.10 -0.82 -0.39
CA LEU A 33 -5.10 -1.94 0.53
C LEU A 33 -6.41 -1.98 1.32
N ASP A 34 -7.20 -3.03 1.09
CA ASP A 34 -8.32 -3.35 1.96
C ASP A 34 -7.81 -4.11 3.19
N LYS A 35 -7.98 -3.50 4.37
CA LYS A 35 -7.46 -4.01 5.65
C LYS A 35 -8.21 -5.25 6.13
N ASP A 36 -9.51 -5.32 5.88
CA ASP A 36 -10.35 -6.43 6.33
C ASP A 36 -10.11 -7.68 5.48
N MET A 37 -9.92 -7.48 4.17
CA MET A 37 -9.61 -8.56 3.22
C MET A 37 -8.13 -8.91 3.18
N GLY A 38 -7.25 -8.00 3.63
CA GLY A 38 -5.81 -8.15 3.54
C GLY A 38 -5.33 -8.35 2.10
N ALA A 39 -5.93 -7.60 1.17
CA ALA A 39 -5.75 -7.69 -0.28
C ALA A 39 -5.68 -6.30 -0.93
N LEU A 40 -5.02 -6.21 -2.09
CA LEU A 40 -5.04 -5.00 -2.92
C LEU A 40 -6.24 -5.02 -3.84
N LEU A 41 -7.04 -3.97 -3.81
CA LEU A 41 -8.16 -3.75 -4.70
C LEU A 41 -7.81 -2.67 -5.73
N VAL A 42 -8.35 -2.80 -6.94
CA VAL A 42 -8.28 -1.73 -7.94
C VAL A 42 -9.28 -0.65 -7.51
N ASP A 43 -8.78 0.52 -7.13
CA ASP A 43 -9.63 1.69 -6.91
C ASP A 43 -10.06 2.27 -8.26
N ARG A 44 -9.08 2.60 -9.12
CA ARG A 44 -9.37 3.12 -10.47
C ARG A 44 -8.21 2.98 -11.45
N PHE A 45 -8.56 3.02 -12.74
CA PHE A 45 -7.62 3.33 -13.81
C PHE A 45 -7.43 4.84 -13.89
N MET A 46 -6.18 5.31 -13.90
CA MET A 46 -5.85 6.73 -13.97
C MET A 46 -5.86 7.17 -15.44
N ALA A 47 -6.64 8.21 -15.74
CA ALA A 47 -6.85 8.69 -17.11
C ALA A 47 -5.64 9.45 -17.69
N THR A 48 -4.73 9.91 -16.84
CA THR A 48 -3.50 10.61 -17.21
C THR A 48 -2.34 10.14 -16.34
N PRO A 49 -1.16 9.84 -16.92
CA PRO A 49 0.07 9.55 -16.17
C PRO A 49 0.51 10.70 -15.27
#